data_AF-A0A256YET0-F1
#
_entry.id   AF-A0A256YET0-F1
#
_cell.length_a   1.000
_cell.length_b   1.000
_cell.length_c   1.000
_cell.angle_alpha   90.00
_cell.angle_beta   90.00
_cell.angle_gamma   90.00
#
_symmetry.space_group_name_H-M   'P 1'
#
loop_
_entity.id
_entity.type
_entity.pdbx_description
1 polymer ?
#
loop_
_entity_poly.entity_id
_entity_poly.type
_entity_poly.pdbx_seq_one_letter_code
_entity_poly.pdbx_strand_id
1 'polypeptide(L)'
;MGEEYCGNLREAVELLVILNQLSKRKSEYGVDMRISNLLDKKEVLVNTILNYCGEDAYASYNEAINDIEDEEKIIESIKILHECMIRYGCVSNVSLEE
;
A
#
# COMPACT_ATOMS: atom_id res chain seq x y z
N MET A 1 -2.93 4.32 -21.77
CA MET A 1 -2.75 5.28 -20.66
C MET A 1 -3.38 4.82 -19.34
N GLY A 2 -4.03 3.64 -19.26
CA GLY A 2 -4.66 3.18 -18.01
C GLY A 2 -3.90 2.10 -17.21
N GLU A 3 -2.86 1.48 -17.79
CA GLU A 3 -2.19 0.33 -17.14
C GLU A 3 -1.21 0.73 -16.03
N GLU A 4 -0.52 1.87 -16.19
CA GLU A 4 0.56 2.27 -15.27
C GLU A 4 0.04 2.66 -13.89
N TYR A 5 -1.03 3.47 -13.81
CA TYR A 5 -1.59 3.84 -12.51
C TYR A 5 -2.26 2.63 -11.82
N CYS A 6 -2.96 1.75 -12.56
CA CYS A 6 -3.50 0.52 -11.97
C CYS A 6 -2.39 -0.40 -11.45
N GLY A 7 -1.24 -0.46 -12.14
CA GLY A 7 -0.05 -1.16 -11.66
C GLY A 7 0.45 -0.60 -10.34
N ASN A 8 0.64 0.72 -10.29
CA ASN A 8 1.07 1.41 -9.06
C ASN A 8 0.07 1.24 -7.91
N LEU A 9 -1.24 1.27 -8.15
CA LEU A 9 -2.24 1.05 -7.09
C LEU A 9 -2.20 -0.39 -6.54
N ARG A 10 -1.95 -1.40 -7.39
CA ARG A 10 -1.72 -2.78 -6.94
C ARG A 10 -0.44 -2.88 -6.12
N GLU A 11 0.65 -2.31 -6.62
CA GLU A 11 1.93 -2.30 -5.91
C GLU A 11 1.83 -1.59 -4.56
N ALA A 12 1.03 -0.54 -4.44
CA ALA A 12 0.76 0.13 -3.17
C ALA A 12 0.11 -0.79 -2.15
N VAL A 13 -0.92 -1.53 -2.57
CA VAL A 13 -1.61 -2.51 -1.71
C VAL A 13 -0.67 -3.66 -1.33
N GLU A 14 0.05 -4.22 -2.29
CA GLU A 14 1.01 -5.31 -2.06
C GLU A 14 2.14 -4.87 -1.11
N LEU A 15 2.63 -3.64 -1.25
CA LEU A 15 3.67 -3.09 -0.38
C LEU A 15 3.21 -3.04 1.09
N LEU A 16 1.98 -2.56 1.37
CA LEU A 16 1.45 -2.54 2.74
C LEU A 16 1.38 -3.94 3.35
N VAL A 17 0.90 -4.93 2.57
CA VAL A 17 0.81 -6.32 3.02
C VAL A 17 2.20 -6.91 3.32
N ILE A 18 3.16 -6.72 2.42
CA ILE A 18 4.53 -7.22 2.60
C ILE A 18 5.18 -6.57 3.82
N LEU A 19 5.06 -5.24 3.97
CA LEU A 19 5.64 -4.53 5.09
C LEU A 19 5.05 -4.98 6.43
N ASN A 20 3.73 -5.14 6.53
CA ASN A 20 3.08 -5.66 7.74
C ASN A 20 3.50 -7.11 8.05
N GLN A 21 3.66 -7.97 7.04
CA GLN A 21 4.16 -9.33 7.25
C GLN A 21 5.63 -9.36 7.72
N LEU A 22 6.46 -8.47 7.19
CA LEU A 22 7.86 -8.33 7.59
C LEU A 22 8.00 -7.70 8.97
N SER A 23 7.15 -6.73 9.35
CA SER A 23 7.20 -6.10 10.67
C SER A 23 6.97 -7.11 11.80
N LYS A 24 6.11 -8.12 11.57
CA LYS A 24 5.91 -9.25 12.50
C LYS A 24 7.14 -10.13 12.71
N ARG A 25 8.17 -10.00 11.87
CA ARG A 25 9.43 -10.76 11.91
C ARG A 25 10.65 -9.85 12.01
N LYS A 26 10.46 -8.61 12.50
CA LYS A 26 11.51 -7.58 12.54
C LYS A 26 12.79 -8.01 13.26
N SER A 27 12.68 -8.89 14.25
CA SER A 27 13.82 -9.44 15.01
C SER A 27 14.70 -10.42 14.21
N GLU A 28 14.25 -10.89 13.04
CA GLU A 28 15.04 -11.78 12.19
C GLU A 28 16.14 -11.01 11.43
N TYR A 29 17.30 -11.64 11.29
CA TYR A 29 18.46 -11.03 10.63
C TYR A 29 18.13 -10.56 9.21
N GLY A 30 18.37 -9.26 8.95
CA GLY A 30 18.21 -8.65 7.64
C GLY A 30 16.78 -8.24 7.27
N VAL A 31 15.78 -8.47 8.13
CA VAL A 31 14.40 -8.03 7.88
C VAL A 31 14.27 -6.51 7.94
N ASP A 32 14.92 -5.85 8.91
CA ASP A 32 14.96 -4.38 8.99
C ASP A 32 15.49 -3.72 7.71
N MET A 33 16.57 -4.27 7.15
CA MET A 33 17.14 -3.77 5.90
C MET A 33 16.19 -3.97 4.71
N ARG A 34 15.45 -5.10 4.68
CA ARG A 34 14.44 -5.35 3.64
C ARG A 34 13.28 -4.38 3.73
N ILE A 35 12.79 -4.10 4.94
CA ILE A 35 11.76 -3.08 5.20
C ILE A 35 12.24 -1.72 4.68
N SER A 36 13.46 -1.31 5.03
CA SER A 36 14.03 -0.03 4.57
C SER A 36 14.10 0.05 3.04
N ASN A 37 14.61 -0.98 2.37
CA ASN A 37 14.71 -1.00 0.90
C ASN A 37 13.34 -1.00 0.20
N LEU A 38 12.32 -1.58 0.83
CA LEU A 38 10.96 -1.58 0.29
C LEU A 38 10.30 -0.21 0.44
N LEU A 39 10.60 0.52 1.51
CA LEU A 39 10.13 1.89 1.72
C LEU A 39 10.67 2.88 0.67
N ASP A 40 11.81 2.60 0.02
CA ASP A 40 12.31 3.43 -1.09
C ASP A 40 11.32 3.48 -2.27
N LYS A 41 10.43 2.48 -2.42
CA LYS A 41 9.40 2.47 -3.46
C LYS A 41 8.22 3.40 -3.15
N LYS A 42 8.09 3.88 -1.91
CA LYS A 42 6.98 4.71 -1.42
C LYS A 42 6.77 5.96 -2.29
N GLU A 43 7.84 6.64 -2.68
CA GLU A 43 7.77 7.96 -3.32
C GLU A 43 7.02 7.93 -4.67
N VAL A 44 7.19 6.85 -5.43
CA VAL A 44 6.49 6.67 -6.72
C VAL A 44 4.99 6.38 -6.51
N LEU A 45 4.68 5.59 -5.47
CA LEU A 45 3.32 5.14 -5.18
C LEU A 45 2.46 6.27 -4.60
N VAL A 46 2.99 7.08 -3.68
CA VAL A 46 2.25 8.20 -3.06
C VAL A 46 1.81 9.24 -4.09
N ASN A 47 2.63 9.51 -5.11
CA ASN A 47 2.27 10.44 -6.18
C ASN A 47 1.10 9.90 -7.02
N THR A 48 1.07 8.59 -7.29
CA THR A 48 -0.07 7.98 -8.00
C THR A 48 -1.34 8.07 -7.14
N ILE A 49 -1.26 7.69 -5.86
CA ILE A 49 -2.42 7.71 -4.97
C ILE A 49 -3.00 9.11 -4.85
N LEU A 50 -2.16 10.14 -4.66
CA LEU A 50 -2.62 11.52 -4.57
C LEU A 50 -3.33 11.97 -5.86
N ASN A 51 -2.72 11.72 -7.01
CA ASN A 51 -3.24 12.21 -8.29
C ASN A 51 -4.51 11.49 -8.77
N TYR A 52 -4.70 10.22 -8.41
CA TYR A 52 -5.82 9.42 -8.91
C TYR A 52 -6.88 9.11 -7.85
N CYS A 53 -6.48 8.89 -6.60
CA CYS A 53 -7.37 8.52 -5.49
C CYS A 53 -7.72 9.69 -4.54
N GLY A 54 -6.96 10.79 -4.60
CA GLY A 54 -7.21 12.00 -3.82
C GLY A 54 -6.49 12.07 -2.47
N GLU A 55 -6.68 13.18 -1.76
CA GLU A 55 -5.95 13.51 -0.53
C GLU A 55 -6.25 12.54 0.62
N ASP A 56 -7.50 12.10 0.78
CA ASP A 56 -7.89 11.17 1.85
C ASP A 56 -7.19 9.81 1.70
N ALA A 57 -7.15 9.27 0.48
CA ALA A 57 -6.47 8.02 0.18
C ALA A 57 -4.95 8.14 0.37
N TYR A 58 -4.38 9.28 -0.02
CA TYR A 58 -2.97 9.59 0.22
C TYR A 58 -2.64 9.67 1.71
N ALA A 59 -3.49 10.32 2.51
CA ALA A 59 -3.30 10.45 3.95
C ALA A 59 -3.36 9.09 4.63
N SER A 60 -4.41 8.30 4.36
CA SER A 60 -4.56 6.95 4.90
C SER A 60 -3.38 6.03 4.54
N TYR A 61 -2.93 6.07 3.28
CA TYR A 61 -1.74 5.31 2.86
C TYR A 61 -0.46 5.75 3.58
N ASN A 62 -0.26 7.05 3.77
CA ASN A 62 0.91 7.55 4.49
C ASN A 62 0.89 7.19 5.97
N GLU A 63 -0.27 7.20 6.62
CA GLU A 63 -0.41 6.75 8.00
C GLU A 63 -0.10 5.26 8.11
N ALA A 64 -0.70 4.43 7.26
CA ALA A 64 -0.49 2.99 7.24
C ALA A 64 0.98 2.60 6.98
N ILE A 65 1.66 3.28 6.05
CA ILE A 65 3.07 2.96 5.72
C ILE A 65 4.07 3.48 6.76
N ASN A 66 3.70 4.50 7.54
CA ASN A 66 4.53 4.99 8.64
C ASN A 66 4.32 4.18 9.92
N ASP A 67 3.20 3.45 10.02
CA ASP A 67 2.82 2.61 11.16
C ASP A 67 2.42 1.19 10.71
N ILE A 68 3.37 0.50 10.08
CA ILE A 68 3.15 -0.83 9.44
C ILE A 68 2.84 -1.96 10.44
N GLU A 69 2.91 -1.69 11.74
CA GLU A 69 2.54 -2.64 12.81
C GLU A 69 1.05 -2.54 13.16
N ASP A 70 0.40 -1.41 12.86
CA ASP A 70 -1.02 -1.17 13.09
C ASP A 70 -1.87 -1.80 11.96
N GLU A 71 -2.38 -3.01 12.22
CA GLU A 71 -3.19 -3.75 11.24
C GLU A 71 -4.49 -3.02 10.86
N GLU A 72 -5.08 -2.23 11.76
CA GLU A 72 -6.33 -1.53 11.48
C GLU A 72 -6.12 -0.46 10.41
N LYS A 73 -5.04 0.34 10.53
CA LYS A 73 -4.65 1.34 9.53
C LYS A 73 -4.30 0.70 8.19
N ILE A 74 -3.61 -0.43 8.21
CA ILE A 74 -3.28 -1.18 7.00
C ILE A 74 -4.55 -1.64 6.29
N ILE A 75 -5.49 -2.24 7.01
CA ILE A 75 -6.76 -2.74 6.45
C ILE A 75 -7.59 -1.57 5.91
N GLU A 76 -7.70 -0.46 6.65
CA GLU A 76 -8.43 0.73 6.21
C GLU A 76 -7.82 1.31 4.92
N SER A 77 -6.50 1.45 4.86
CA SER A 77 -5.82 1.94 3.67
C SER A 77 -6.03 1.03 2.45
N ILE A 78 -5.96 -0.29 2.63
CA ILE A 78 -6.22 -1.25 1.54
C ILE A 78 -7.66 -1.11 1.03
N LYS A 79 -8.65 -0.96 1.92
CA LYS A 79 -10.06 -0.76 1.52
C LYS A 79 -10.22 0.51 0.68
N ILE A 80 -9.64 1.63 1.11
CA ILE A 80 -9.72 2.90 0.37
C ILE A 80 -9.05 2.77 -1.02
N LEU A 81 -7.88 2.13 -1.09
CA LEU A 81 -7.20 1.90 -2.37
C LEU A 81 -7.99 0.94 -3.29
N HIS A 82 -8.63 -0.08 -2.74
CA HIS A 82 -9.52 -0.96 -3.49
C HIS A 82 -10.73 -0.21 -4.07
N GLU A 83 -11.39 0.63 -3.26
CA GLU A 83 -12.49 1.46 -3.75
C GLU A 83 -12.05 2.39 -4.88
N CYS A 84 -10.87 3.00 -4.75
CA CYS A 84 -10.28 3.79 -5.82
C CYS A 84 -10.06 2.95 -7.09
N MET A 85 -9.44 1.77 -6.96
CA MET A 85 -9.22 0.84 -8.08
C MET A 85 -10.54 0.46 -8.79
N ILE A 86 -11.61 0.18 -8.04
CA ILE A 86 -12.93 -0.14 -8.60
C ILE A 86 -13.49 1.02 -9.42
N ARG A 87 -13.41 2.26 -8.93
CA ARG A 87 -13.90 3.46 -9.64
C ARG A 87 -13.25 3.63 -11.01
N TYR A 88 -12.02 3.15 -11.16
CA TYR A 88 -11.22 3.28 -12.37
C TYR A 88 -11.12 1.99 -13.20
N GLY A 89 -11.79 0.90 -12.78
CA GLY A 89 -11.77 -0.38 -13.49
C GLY A 89 -10.47 -1.18 -13.36
N CYS A 90 -9.67 -0.91 -12.33
CA CYS A 90 -8.49 -1.72 -12.01
C CYS A 90 -8.91 -3.00 -11.28
N VAL A 91 -8.38 -4.15 -11.71
CA VAL A 91 -8.50 -5.42 -10.96
C VAL A 91 -7.47 -5.44 -9.84
N SER A 92 -7.85 -5.69 -8.59
CA SER A 92 -6.89 -5.88 -7.48
C SER A 92 -6.30 -7.30 -7.49
N ASN A 93 -5.03 -7.43 -7.10
CA ASN A 93 -4.37 -8.71 -6.88
C ASN A 93 -4.54 -9.25 -5.45
N VAL A 94 -5.05 -8.42 -4.55
CA VAL A 94 -5.27 -8.76 -3.15
C VAL A 94 -6.76 -8.99 -2.93
N SER A 95 -7.12 -10.11 -2.33
CA SER A 95 -8.51 -10.38 -1.94
C SER A 95 -8.74 -9.77 -0.56
N LEU A 96 -9.76 -8.92 -0.44
CA LEU A 96 -10.38 -8.64 0.85
C LEU A 96 -11.34 -9.80 1.09
N GLU A 97 -10.90 -10.86 1.78
CA GLU A 97 -11.85 -11.89 2.24
C GLU A 97 -12.87 -11.25 3.18
N GLU A 98 -14.15 -11.56 2.96
CA GLU A 98 -15.31 -11.17 3.79
C GLU A 98 -15.31 -11.90 5.14
#